data_AF-V4N0V0-F1
#
_entry.id   AF-V4N0V0-F1
#
_cell.length_a   1.000
_cell.length_b   1.000
_cell.length_c   1.000
_cell.angle_alpha   90.00
_cell.angle_beta   90.00
_cell.angle_gamma   90.00
#
_symmetry.space_group_name_H-M   'P 1'
#
loop_
_entity.id
_entity.type
_entity.pdbx_description
1 polymer ?
#
loop_
_entity_poly.entity_id
_entity_poly.type
_entity_poly.pdbx_seq_one_letter_code
_entity_poly.pdbx_strand_id
1 'polypeptide(L)'
;MDHHERGFSGHCRCGERGRLLTSKTANNPGRLFFGCRFGDEKNQNHLFKWADESMVEEIEDMKPKINDLEKASLTLEKGLSA
;
A
#
# COMPACT_ATOMS: atom_id res chain seq x y z
N MET A 1 -10.47 4.03 17.16
CA MET A 1 -9.90 4.55 15.91
C MET A 1 -9.26 3.37 15.23
N ASP A 2 -9.83 2.90 14.13
CA ASP A 2 -9.25 1.81 13.34
C ASP A 2 -7.94 2.29 12.72
N HIS A 3 -6.82 1.77 13.22
CA HIS A 3 -5.50 2.03 12.65
C HIS A 3 -5.33 1.16 11.40
N HIS A 4 -5.94 1.61 10.31
CA HIS A 4 -5.60 1.08 9.00
C HIS A 4 -4.22 1.63 8.63
N GLU A 5 -3.20 0.76 8.64
CA GLU A 5 -1.84 1.14 8.24
C GLU A 5 -1.87 1.59 6.77
N ARG A 6 -1.43 2.83 6.49
CA ARG A 6 -1.27 3.36 5.13
C ARG A 6 -0.23 2.54 4.36
N GLY A 7 -0.44 2.38 3.05
CA GLY A 7 0.44 1.66 2.15
C GLY A 7 0.23 0.13 2.13
N PHE A 8 1.28 -0.58 1.70
CA PHE A 8 1.34 -2.05 1.72
C PHE A 8 1.91 -2.57 3.04
N SER A 9 1.04 -3.06 3.94
CA SER A 9 1.52 -3.76 5.14
C SER A 9 2.05 -5.15 4.76
N GLY A 10 3.37 -5.31 4.72
CA GLY A 10 4.03 -6.57 4.35
C GLY A 10 3.82 -7.69 5.37
N HIS A 11 3.45 -7.37 6.61
CA HIS A 11 3.26 -8.33 7.70
C HIS A 11 2.01 -7.99 8.50
N CYS A 12 1.29 -9.02 8.92
CA CYS A 12 0.20 -8.91 9.88
C CYS A 12 0.74 -8.64 11.28
N ARG A 13 -0.07 -8.01 12.14
CA ARG A 13 0.21 -7.86 13.58
C ARG A 13 0.52 -9.16 14.33
N CYS A 14 0.16 -10.32 13.79
CA CYS A 14 0.49 -11.63 14.35
C CYS A 14 1.87 -12.16 13.91
N GLY A 15 2.66 -11.38 13.15
CA GLY A 15 4.00 -11.73 12.66
C GLY A 15 4.02 -12.46 11.31
N GLU A 16 2.88 -12.92 10.80
CA GLU A 16 2.80 -13.60 9.51
C GLU A 16 2.89 -12.64 8.33
N ARG A 17 3.44 -13.11 7.21
CA ARG A 17 3.52 -12.34 5.97
C ARG A 17 2.13 -12.11 5.38
N GLY A 18 1.84 -10.86 5.00
CA GLY A 18 0.65 -10.50 4.24
C GLY A 18 0.67 -11.11 2.84
N ARG A 19 -0.48 -11.56 2.35
CA ARG A 19 -0.62 -12.19 1.03
C ARG A 19 -1.64 -11.45 0.21
N LEU A 20 -1.41 -11.36 -1.10
CA LEU A 20 -2.43 -10.90 -2.04
C LEU A 20 -3.44 -12.04 -2.27
N LEU A 21 -4.70 -11.78 -1.99
CA LEU A 21 -5.80 -12.72 -2.04
C LEU A 21 -6.94 -12.16 -2.91
N THR A 22 -7.74 -13.07 -3.47
CA THR A 22 -8.93 -12.72 -4.26
C THR A 22 -10.19 -12.91 -3.41
N SER A 23 -10.99 -11.85 -3.30
CA SER A 23 -12.27 -11.88 -2.60
C SER A 23 -13.24 -12.82 -3.31
N LYS A 24 -13.88 -13.67 -2.51
CA LYS A 24 -14.92 -14.62 -2.93
C LYS A 24 -16.31 -14.20 -2.42
N THR A 25 -16.41 -13.02 -1.81
CA THR A 25 -17.66 -12.50 -1.27
C THR A 25 -18.58 -12.07 -2.41
N ALA A 26 -19.90 -12.23 -2.23
CA ALA A 26 -20.88 -11.81 -3.24
C ALA A 26 -20.86 -10.29 -3.49
N ASN A 27 -20.48 -9.49 -2.48
CA ASN A 27 -20.43 -8.03 -2.58
C ASN A 27 -19.20 -7.50 -3.32
N ASN A 28 -18.09 -8.24 -3.28
CA ASN A 28 -16.82 -7.84 -3.91
C ASN A 28 -16.19 -9.03 -4.64
N PRO A 29 -16.86 -9.64 -5.62
CA PRO A 29 -16.33 -10.83 -6.28
C PRO A 29 -15.09 -10.47 -7.10
N GLY A 30 -14.00 -11.20 -6.91
CA GLY A 30 -12.77 -11.03 -7.69
C GLY A 30 -11.87 -9.87 -7.27
N ARG A 31 -12.34 -8.95 -6.40
CA ARG A 31 -11.51 -7.83 -5.91
C ARG A 31 -10.32 -8.35 -5.08
N LEU A 32 -9.15 -7.76 -5.27
CA LEU A 32 -7.92 -8.19 -4.59
C LEU A 32 -7.71 -7.46 -3.26
N PHE A 33 -7.24 -8.17 -2.25
CA PHE A 33 -6.91 -7.62 -0.93
C PHE A 33 -5.63 -8.24 -0.37
N PHE A 34 -4.90 -7.49 0.45
CA PHE A 34 -3.85 -8.00 1.30
C PHE A 34 -4.47 -8.59 2.57
N GLY A 35 -4.15 -9.85 2.84
CA GLY A 35 -4.73 -10.60 3.97
C GLY A 35 -3.71 -11.46 4.70
N CYS A 36 -3.96 -11.71 5.99
CA CYS A 36 -3.26 -12.73 6.74
C CYS A 36 -3.89 -14.12 6.48
N ARG A 37 -3.06 -15.17 6.47
CA ARG A 37 -3.53 -16.57 6.37
C ARG A 37 -4.43 -17.02 7.54
N PHE A 38 -4.33 -16.33 8.68
CA PHE A 38 -5.15 -16.58 9.87
C PHE A 38 -6.31 -15.59 10.00
N GLY A 39 -6.44 -14.66 9.04
CA GLY A 39 -7.56 -13.72 9.01
C GLY A 39 -8.84 -14.38 8.52
N ASP A 40 -9.95 -13.92 9.07
CA ASP A 40 -11.30 -14.26 8.64
C ASP A 40 -12.21 -13.03 8.77
N GLU A 41 -13.44 -13.11 8.24
CA GLU A 41 -14.39 -11.99 8.24
C GLU A 41 -14.84 -11.53 9.63
N LYS A 42 -14.69 -12.39 10.65
CA LYS A 42 -15.14 -12.13 12.02
C LYS A 42 -13.99 -11.57 12.88
N ASN A 43 -12.74 -11.81 12.47
CA ASN A 43 -11.56 -11.46 13.22
C ASN A 43 -10.80 -10.27 12.60
N GLN A 44 -11.17 -9.08 13.04
CA GLN A 44 -10.55 -7.82 12.64
C GLN A 44 -9.11 -7.63 13.18
N ASN A 45 -8.60 -8.55 14.01
CA ASN A 45 -7.24 -8.44 14.54
C ASN A 45 -6.17 -8.79 13.49
N HIS A 46 -6.56 -9.42 12.39
CA HIS A 46 -5.65 -9.75 11.30
C HIS A 46 -5.62 -8.70 10.18
N LEU A 47 -4.55 -8.72 9.41
CA LEU A 47 -4.38 -7.88 8.24
C LEU A 47 -5.52 -8.13 7.26
N PHE A 48 -6.21 -7.06 6.90
CA PHE A 48 -7.13 -6.96 5.78
C PHE A 48 -7.04 -5.55 5.21
N LYS A 49 -6.74 -5.43 3.92
CA LYS A 49 -6.71 -4.15 3.20
C LYS A 49 -6.93 -4.35 1.71
N TRP A 50 -7.75 -3.52 1.09
CA TRP A 50 -7.95 -3.60 -0.35
C TRP A 50 -6.68 -3.20 -1.11
N ALA A 51 -6.33 -3.98 -2.12
CA ALA A 51 -5.06 -3.82 -2.81
C ALA A 51 -5.02 -2.52 -3.64
N ASP A 52 -6.16 -2.12 -4.20
CA ASP A 52 -6.33 -0.87 -4.93
C ASP A 52 -6.20 0.36 -4.02
N GLU A 53 -6.74 0.29 -2.79
CA GLU A 53 -6.57 1.36 -1.80
C GLU A 53 -5.10 1.51 -1.39
N SER A 54 -4.41 0.41 -1.06
CA SER A 54 -2.96 0.44 -0.81
C SER A 54 -2.17 1.04 -1.97
N MET A 55 -2.50 0.68 -3.21
CA MET A 55 -1.79 1.18 -4.39
C MET A 55 -1.96 2.69 -4.58
N VAL A 56 -3.16 3.21 -4.36
CA VAL A 56 -3.42 4.66 -4.44
C VAL A 56 -2.59 5.42 -3.41
N GLU A 57 -2.57 4.95 -2.17
CA GLU A 57 -1.82 5.59 -1.09
C GLU A 57 -0.32 5.61 -1.36
N GLU A 58 0.25 4.51 -1.88
CA GLU A 58 1.67 4.44 -2.24
C GLU A 58 2.00 5.40 -3.39
N ILE A 59 1.11 5.50 -4.39
CA ILE A 59 1.27 6.47 -5.48
C ILE A 59 1.24 7.90 -4.94
N GLU A 60 0.32 8.22 -4.05
CA GLU A 60 0.26 9.52 -3.39
C GLU A 60 1.53 9.84 -2.60
N ASP A 61 2.09 8.86 -1.90
CA ASP A 61 3.32 9.01 -1.11
C ASP A 61 4.58 9.11 -2.00
N MET A 62 4.53 8.55 -3.21
CA MET A 62 5.61 8.67 -4.20
C MET A 62 5.62 10.01 -4.93
N LYS A 63 4.45 10.62 -5.20
CA LYS A 63 4.34 11.91 -5.90
C LYS A 63 5.29 13.01 -5.38
N PRO A 64 5.34 13.32 -4.07
CA PRO A 64 6.23 14.37 -3.58
C PRO A 64 7.71 14.01 -3.79
N LYS A 65 8.09 12.74 -3.59
CA LYS A 65 9.46 12.26 -3.78
C LYS A 65 9.92 12.38 -5.23
N ILE A 66 9.02 12.07 -6.18
CA ILE A 66 9.29 12.24 -7.62
C ILE A 66 9.49 13.72 -7.94
N ASN A 67 8.61 14.59 -7.47
CA ASN A 67 8.74 16.04 -7.69
C ASN A 67 10.03 16.62 -7.08
N ASP A 68 10.47 16.12 -5.92
CA ASP A 68 11.74 16.53 -5.31
C ASP A 68 12.95 16.03 -6.12
N LEU A 69 12.87 14.80 -6.64
CA LEU A 69 13.88 14.25 -7.55
C LEU A 69 13.99 15.06 -8.85
N GLU A 70 12.86 15.44 -9.45
CA GLU A 70 12.81 16.28 -10.64
C GLU A 70 13.47 17.65 -10.39
N LYS A 71 13.16 18.30 -9.27
CA LYS A 71 13.80 19.56 -8.88
C LYS A 71 15.30 19.43 -8.65
N ALA A 72 15.73 18.33 -8.03
CA ALA A 72 17.15 18.06 -7.83
C ALA A 72 17.88 17.87 -9.17
N SER A 73 17.28 17.12 -10.10
CA SER A 73 17.80 16.94 -11.47
C SER A 73 18.00 18.28 -12.18
N LEU A 74 16.97 19.12 -12.18
CA LEU A 74 17.03 20.46 -12.79
C LEU A 74 18.11 21.36 -12.18
N THR A 75 18.40 21.20 -10.89
CA THR A 75 19.42 22.00 -10.20
C THR A 75 20.82 21.55 -10.62
N LEU A 76 21.05 20.24 -10.76
CA LEU A 76 22.32 19.68 -11.24
C LEU A 76 22.61 20.07 -12.69
N GLU A 77 21.60 20.01 -13.56
CA GLU A 77 21.72 20.42 -14.98
C GLU A 77 22.16 21.89 -15.12
N LYS A 78 21.58 22.78 -14.31
CA LYS A 78 21.96 24.20 -14.28
C LYS A 78 23.39 24.40 -13.79
N GLY A 79 23.82 23.62 -12.79
CA GLY A 79 25.18 23.69 -12.26
C GLY A 79 26.25 23.18 -13.23
N LEU A 80 25.92 22.21 -14.08
CA LEU A 80 26.83 21.73 -15.15
C LEU A 80 26.91 22.70 -16.32
N SER A 81 25.86 23.49 -16.56
CA SER A 81 25.78 24.45 -17.66
C SER A 81 26.37 25.83 -17.30
N ALA A 82 26.88 26.01 -16.09
CA ALA A 82 27.50 27.22 -15.57
C ALA A 82 29.02 27.08 -15.52
#